data_AF-A0A356TFB6-F1
#
_entry.id   AF-A0A356TFB6-F1
#
_cell.length_a   1.000
_cell.length_b   1.000
_cell.length_c   1.000
_cell.angle_alpha   90.00
_cell.angle_beta   90.00
_cell.angle_gamma   90.00
#
_symmetry.space_group_name_H-M   'P 1'
#
loop_
_entity.id
_entity.type
_entity.pdbx_description
1 polymer ?
#
loop_
_entity_poly.entity_id
_entity_poly.type
_entity_poly.pdbx_seq_one_letter_code
_entity_poly.pdbx_strand_id
1 'polypeptide(L)'
;MKLAAKRAALVLGSTLLSLALAEAVLSWTGAGEPILRDVDPALGWAPIPGAEGWHTREGRAHVRITEHGFRGVDVPPGPHRGVLRVAILGDSYTEAKQVALEEAWFTHAERALDGCAGPAEVLSFGVSGYGTAQELLLLRERVWAWQPDVVLVAFLTGNDVSDNHPALRISGDPAPTFRLERGALVLDDSFRESAWYRERAERGFWRSLQRRSRLLRLVGGVGRTPRARSRGELGLSDEIYAPPATVAWEE
;
A
#
# COMPACT_ATOMS: atom_id res chain seq x y z
N MET A 1 -20.09 -25.11 -44.16
CA MET A 1 -19.73 -23.81 -43.52
C MET A 1 -20.67 -23.37 -42.39
N LYS A 2 -22.01 -23.34 -42.58
CA LYS A 2 -22.96 -22.86 -41.54
C LYS A 2 -22.96 -23.63 -40.21
N LEU A 3 -22.74 -24.95 -40.22
CA LEU A 3 -22.72 -25.78 -39.00
C LEU A 3 -21.46 -25.54 -38.15
N ALA A 4 -20.30 -25.37 -38.80
CA ALA A 4 -19.04 -25.05 -38.12
C ALA A 4 -19.11 -23.69 -37.43
N ALA A 5 -19.70 -22.68 -38.11
CA ALA A 5 -19.92 -21.36 -37.52
C ALA A 5 -20.86 -21.41 -36.29
N LYS A 6 -21.94 -22.20 -36.34
CA LYS A 6 -22.85 -22.40 -35.18
C LYS A 6 -22.14 -23.07 -33.99
N ARG A 7 -21.32 -24.10 -34.26
CA ARG A 7 -20.54 -24.78 -33.21
C ARG A 7 -19.48 -23.85 -32.60
N ALA A 8 -18.77 -23.08 -33.43
CA ALA A 8 -17.81 -22.09 -32.96
C ALA A 8 -18.48 -21.00 -32.10
N ALA A 9 -19.64 -20.50 -32.53
CA ALA A 9 -20.42 -19.54 -31.75
C ALA A 9 -20.89 -20.12 -30.41
N LEU A 10 -21.33 -21.38 -30.38
CA LEU A 10 -21.73 -22.06 -29.15
C LEU A 10 -20.56 -22.22 -28.18
N VAL A 11 -19.39 -22.67 -28.67
CA VAL A 11 -18.18 -22.83 -27.85
C VAL A 11 -17.70 -21.49 -27.32
N LEU A 12 -17.70 -20.44 -28.15
CA LEU A 12 -17.32 -19.10 -27.71
C LEU A 12 -18.31 -18.57 -26.65
N GLY A 13 -19.60 -18.70 -26.90
CA GLY A 13 -20.65 -18.27 -25.98
C GLY A 13 -20.61 -19.00 -24.64
N SER A 14 -20.45 -20.33 -24.64
CA SER A 14 -20.34 -21.10 -23.40
C SER A 14 -19.07 -20.75 -22.63
N THR A 15 -17.94 -20.56 -23.32
CA THR A 15 -16.68 -20.15 -22.68
C THR A 15 -16.79 -18.78 -22.03
N LEU A 16 -17.35 -17.78 -22.73
CA LEU A 16 -17.56 -16.45 -22.18
C LEU A 16 -18.52 -16.46 -20.98
N LEU A 17 -19.61 -17.24 -21.05
CA LEU A 17 -20.54 -17.41 -19.95
C LEU A 17 -19.87 -18.05 -18.73
N SER A 18 -19.07 -19.11 -18.92
CA SER A 18 -18.34 -19.76 -17.84
C SER A 18 -17.33 -18.82 -17.18
N LEU A 19 -16.59 -18.01 -17.96
CA LEU A 19 -15.67 -17.02 -17.42
C LEU A 19 -16.40 -15.92 -16.65
N ALA A 20 -17.53 -15.42 -17.17
CA ALA A 20 -18.34 -14.42 -16.47
C ALA A 20 -18.90 -14.95 -15.15
N LEU A 21 -19.40 -16.19 -15.12
CA LEU A 21 -19.87 -16.85 -13.91
C LEU A 21 -18.73 -17.05 -12.90
N ALA A 22 -17.55 -17.47 -13.35
CA ALA A 22 -16.40 -17.64 -12.48
C ALA A 22 -15.94 -16.30 -11.87
N GLU A 23 -15.86 -15.22 -12.65
CA GLU A 23 -15.56 -13.87 -12.15
C GLU A 23 -16.62 -13.39 -11.13
N ALA A 24 -17.91 -13.65 -11.38
CA ALA A 24 -18.99 -13.31 -10.46
C ALA A 24 -18.88 -14.07 -9.12
N VAL A 25 -18.58 -15.37 -9.16
CA VAL A 25 -18.36 -16.19 -7.96
C VAL A 25 -17.13 -15.70 -7.18
N LEU A 26 -16.03 -15.39 -7.86
CA LEU A 26 -14.83 -14.84 -7.21
C LEU A 26 -15.08 -13.46 -6.60
N SER A 27 -15.89 -12.64 -7.25
CA SER A 27 -16.31 -11.35 -6.71
C SER A 27 -17.16 -11.50 -5.46
N TRP A 28 -18.14 -12.42 -5.50
CA TRP A 28 -19.04 -12.68 -4.37
C TRP A 28 -18.31 -13.28 -3.17
N THR A 29 -17.38 -14.21 -3.41
CA THR A 29 -16.58 -14.85 -2.34
C THR A 29 -15.48 -13.94 -1.79
N GLY A 30 -15.17 -12.82 -2.47
CA GLY A 30 -14.01 -11.99 -2.14
C GLY A 30 -12.67 -12.63 -2.48
N ALA A 31 -12.67 -13.75 -3.21
CA ALA A 31 -11.46 -14.45 -3.61
C ALA A 31 -10.64 -13.63 -4.61
N GLY A 32 -9.31 -13.75 -4.49
CA GLY A 32 -8.33 -12.97 -5.25
C GLY A 32 -8.07 -11.61 -4.61
N GLU A 33 -7.01 -11.54 -3.78
CA GLU A 33 -6.54 -10.31 -3.15
C GLU A 33 -6.46 -9.16 -4.16
N PRO A 34 -6.95 -7.95 -3.80
CA PRO A 34 -6.93 -6.81 -4.69
C PRO A 34 -5.49 -6.37 -4.97
N ILE A 35 -5.25 -5.93 -6.20
CA ILE A 35 -4.02 -5.22 -6.54
C ILE A 35 -4.27 -3.75 -6.22
N LEU A 36 -3.79 -3.33 -5.04
CA LEU A 36 -4.00 -1.97 -4.51
C LEU A 36 -2.84 -1.02 -4.80
N ARG A 37 -1.71 -1.53 -5.28
CA ARG A 37 -0.49 -0.76 -5.55
C ARG A 37 0.16 -1.19 -6.84
N ASP A 38 0.94 -0.30 -7.41
CA ASP A 38 1.72 -0.57 -8.61
C ASP A 38 3.10 0.09 -8.56
N VAL A 39 3.98 -0.25 -9.50
CA VAL A 39 5.32 0.37 -9.58
C VAL A 39 5.23 1.87 -9.79
N ASP A 40 6.15 2.57 -9.16
CA ASP A 40 6.28 4.02 -9.19
C ASP A 40 7.73 4.40 -9.48
N PRO A 41 7.99 5.31 -10.44
CA PRO A 41 9.36 5.66 -10.80
C PRO A 41 10.11 6.39 -9.69
N ALA A 42 9.45 7.16 -8.84
CA ALA A 42 10.11 7.86 -7.75
C ALA A 42 10.17 7.01 -6.47
N LEU A 43 9.05 6.37 -6.14
CA LEU A 43 8.86 5.72 -4.85
C LEU A 43 9.06 4.20 -4.88
N GLY A 44 9.39 3.61 -6.03
CA GLY A 44 9.44 2.15 -6.20
C GLY A 44 8.07 1.54 -6.46
N TRP A 45 7.12 1.79 -5.56
CA TRP A 45 5.70 1.50 -5.75
C TRP A 45 4.83 2.55 -5.04
N ALA A 46 3.60 2.72 -5.49
CA ALA A 46 2.61 3.60 -4.88
C ALA A 46 1.21 2.95 -4.95
N PRO A 47 0.28 3.31 -4.05
CA PRO A 47 -1.10 2.85 -4.17
C PRO A 47 -1.73 3.37 -5.48
N ILE A 48 -2.66 2.59 -6.03
CA ILE A 48 -3.33 2.93 -7.29
C ILE A 48 -4.58 3.77 -6.96
N PRO A 49 -4.70 5.00 -7.48
CA PRO A 49 -5.91 5.80 -7.32
C PRO A 49 -7.19 5.05 -7.69
N GLY A 50 -8.20 5.14 -6.83
CA GLY A 50 -9.51 4.50 -7.00
C GLY A 50 -9.49 2.97 -6.91
N ALA A 51 -8.36 2.34 -6.57
CA ALA A 51 -8.32 0.89 -6.39
C ALA A 51 -9.02 0.48 -5.09
N GLU A 52 -9.79 -0.61 -5.17
CA GLU A 52 -10.52 -1.14 -4.02
C GLU A 52 -10.61 -2.66 -4.00
N GLY A 53 -10.89 -3.20 -2.82
CA GLY A 53 -11.28 -4.59 -2.64
C GLY A 53 -11.07 -5.09 -1.22
N TRP A 54 -11.48 -6.34 -1.01
CA TRP A 54 -11.32 -7.03 0.27
C TRP A 54 -9.87 -7.47 0.48
N HIS A 55 -9.23 -6.90 1.49
CA HIS A 55 -7.96 -7.41 2.02
C HIS A 55 -8.26 -8.45 3.09
N THR A 56 -7.63 -9.63 3.00
CA THR A 56 -7.91 -10.76 3.90
C THR A 56 -6.67 -11.34 4.58
N ARG A 57 -5.51 -10.69 4.41
CA ARG A 57 -4.28 -11.07 5.11
C ARG A 57 -4.20 -10.34 6.43
N GLU A 58 -3.87 -11.07 7.50
CA GLU A 58 -3.63 -10.49 8.84
C GLU A 58 -4.80 -9.66 9.38
N GLY A 59 -6.02 -9.96 8.90
CA GLY A 59 -7.23 -9.18 9.17
C GLY A 59 -8.23 -9.36 8.04
N ARG A 60 -9.34 -8.63 8.10
CA ARG A 60 -10.33 -8.59 7.02
C ARG A 60 -11.00 -7.23 6.96
N ALA A 61 -10.71 -6.48 5.91
CA ALA A 61 -11.33 -5.18 5.69
C ALA A 61 -11.52 -4.88 4.20
N HIS A 62 -12.53 -4.08 3.89
CA HIS A 62 -12.67 -3.50 2.55
C HIS A 62 -11.76 -2.28 2.45
N VAL A 63 -10.73 -2.38 1.62
CA VAL A 63 -9.77 -1.30 1.38
C VAL A 63 -10.23 -0.51 0.16
N ARG A 64 -10.23 0.82 0.27
CA ARG A 64 -10.40 1.74 -0.84
C ARG A 64 -9.28 2.78 -0.81
N ILE A 65 -8.61 2.94 -1.94
CA ILE A 65 -7.66 4.02 -2.18
C ILE A 65 -8.44 5.19 -2.79
N THR A 66 -8.23 6.39 -2.27
CA THR A 66 -8.84 7.63 -2.77
C THR A 66 -8.41 7.92 -4.20
N GLU A 67 -9.06 8.88 -4.86
CA GLU A 67 -8.64 9.36 -6.18
C GLU A 67 -7.26 10.05 -6.13
N HIS A 68 -6.81 10.42 -4.93
CA HIS A 68 -5.49 11.01 -4.67
C HIS A 68 -4.41 9.97 -4.32
N GLY A 69 -4.74 8.68 -4.31
CA GLY A 69 -3.74 7.61 -4.23
C GLY A 69 -3.35 7.19 -2.81
N PHE A 70 -4.14 7.52 -1.78
CA PHE A 70 -3.92 7.05 -0.41
C PHE A 70 -5.21 6.56 0.24
N ARG A 71 -5.09 5.71 1.26
CA ARG A 71 -6.26 5.25 2.02
C ARG A 71 -6.66 6.33 3.03
N GLY A 72 -7.93 6.71 3.07
CA GLY A 72 -8.43 7.72 3.99
C GLY A 72 -9.65 8.43 3.46
N VAL A 73 -9.92 9.60 4.05
CA VAL A 73 -10.90 10.56 3.52
C VAL A 73 -10.33 11.20 2.25
N ASP A 74 -11.19 11.39 1.25
CA ASP A 74 -10.79 11.97 -0.04
C ASP A 74 -10.73 13.49 0.03
N VAL A 75 -9.62 14.01 0.57
CA VAL A 75 -9.34 15.45 0.67
C VAL A 75 -8.48 15.87 -0.51
N PRO A 76 -8.90 16.85 -1.34
CA PRO A 76 -8.10 17.31 -2.47
C PRO A 76 -6.88 18.12 -2.01
N PRO A 77 -5.78 18.13 -2.80
CA PRO A 77 -4.64 18.98 -2.53
C PRO A 77 -5.00 20.45 -2.69
N GLY A 78 -4.30 21.31 -1.95
CA GLY A 78 -4.53 22.75 -1.94
C GLY A 78 -4.63 23.33 -0.54
N PRO A 79 -4.78 24.66 -0.44
CA PRO A 79 -4.83 25.36 0.83
C PRO A 79 -6.09 25.00 1.62
N HIS A 80 -5.98 25.05 2.95
CA HIS A 80 -7.07 24.87 3.89
C HIS A 80 -7.23 26.07 4.81
N ARG A 81 -8.39 26.18 5.46
CA ARG A 81 -8.70 27.21 6.45
C ARG A 81 -9.63 26.65 7.50
N GLY A 82 -9.41 27.03 8.75
CA GLY A 82 -10.32 26.70 9.86
C GLY A 82 -10.28 25.24 10.31
N VAL A 83 -9.27 24.47 9.88
CA VAL A 83 -9.00 23.10 10.32
C VAL A 83 -7.51 22.93 10.58
N LEU A 84 -7.13 22.07 11.53
CA LEU A 84 -5.76 21.60 11.71
C LEU A 84 -5.50 20.44 10.74
N ARG A 85 -4.60 20.59 9.78
CA ARG A 85 -4.27 19.52 8.83
C ARG A 85 -2.99 18.80 9.24
N VAL A 86 -3.12 17.51 9.55
CA VAL A 86 -2.02 16.63 9.91
C VAL A 86 -1.78 15.63 8.78
N ALA A 87 -0.57 15.60 8.23
CA ALA A 87 -0.12 14.58 7.29
C ALA A 87 0.71 13.52 8.01
N ILE A 88 0.31 12.26 7.92
CA ILE A 88 1.01 11.14 8.55
C ILE A 88 1.79 10.37 7.48
N LEU A 89 3.10 10.32 7.62
CA LEU A 89 3.99 9.44 6.85
C LEU A 89 4.20 8.14 7.63
N GLY A 90 4.24 7.01 6.93
CA GLY A 90 4.49 5.71 7.57
C GLY A 90 4.34 4.53 6.62
N ASP A 91 4.37 3.33 7.20
CA ASP A 91 4.29 2.06 6.49
C ASP A 91 2.88 1.43 6.50
N SER A 92 2.83 0.10 6.53
CA SER A 92 1.64 -0.74 6.73
C SER A 92 0.78 -0.40 7.94
N TYR A 93 1.36 -0.02 9.08
CA TYR A 93 0.56 0.35 10.27
C TYR A 93 -0.23 1.64 10.03
N THR A 94 0.35 2.58 9.30
CA THR A 94 -0.30 3.83 8.89
C THR A 94 -1.25 3.63 7.70
N GLU A 95 -0.96 2.69 6.79
CA GLU A 95 -1.90 2.29 5.73
C GLU A 95 -3.12 1.52 6.28
N ALA A 96 -2.99 0.82 7.40
CA ALA A 96 -4.07 0.18 8.16
C ALA A 96 -5.03 -0.69 7.31
N LYS A 97 -4.49 -1.54 6.43
CA LYS A 97 -5.32 -2.38 5.54
C LYS A 97 -6.08 -3.49 6.24
N GLN A 98 -5.62 -3.90 7.41
CA GLN A 98 -6.09 -5.06 8.15
C GLN A 98 -7.38 -4.78 8.94
N VAL A 99 -7.71 -3.50 9.16
CA VAL A 99 -8.87 -3.03 9.94
C VAL A 99 -9.82 -2.20 9.10
N ALA A 100 -11.06 -2.01 9.55
CA ALA A 100 -11.98 -1.09 8.90
C ALA A 100 -11.43 0.35 8.94
N LEU A 101 -11.83 1.22 8.01
CA LEU A 101 -11.30 2.60 7.98
C LEU A 101 -11.63 3.35 9.28
N GLU A 102 -12.79 3.07 9.86
CA GLU A 102 -13.30 3.69 11.08
C GLU A 102 -12.52 3.29 12.34
N GLU A 103 -11.78 2.17 12.26
CA GLU A 103 -10.93 1.60 13.30
C GLU A 103 -9.44 1.93 13.08
N ALA A 104 -9.09 2.54 11.95
CA ALA A 104 -7.72 2.97 11.69
C ALA A 104 -7.33 4.04 12.71
N TRP A 105 -6.11 3.93 13.25
CA TRP A 105 -5.68 4.80 14.36
C TRP A 105 -5.70 6.28 13.98
N PHE A 106 -5.42 6.62 12.71
CA PHE A 106 -5.49 8.00 12.23
C PHE A 106 -6.92 8.54 12.21
N THR A 107 -7.94 7.69 12.00
CA THR A 107 -9.35 8.05 12.11
C THR A 107 -9.74 8.31 13.57
N HIS A 108 -9.17 7.55 14.52
CA HIS A 108 -9.33 7.83 15.94
C HIS A 108 -8.62 9.13 16.36
N ALA A 109 -7.42 9.38 15.82
CA ALA A 109 -6.67 10.60 16.07
C ALA A 109 -7.42 11.85 15.57
N GLU A 110 -8.05 11.79 14.39
CA GLU A 110 -8.90 12.87 13.88
C GLU A 110 -10.04 13.21 14.85
N ARG A 111 -10.81 12.20 15.27
CA ARG A 111 -11.92 12.38 16.22
C ARG A 111 -11.45 12.91 17.58
N ALA A 112 -10.28 12.48 18.03
CA ALA A 112 -9.69 12.96 19.29
C ALA A 112 -9.29 14.43 19.18
N LEU A 113 -8.65 14.82 18.07
CA LEU A 113 -8.26 16.21 17.78
C LEU A 113 -9.48 17.11 17.62
N ASP A 114 -10.51 16.67 16.91
CA ASP A 114 -11.79 17.37 16.80
C ASP A 114 -12.37 17.72 18.17
N GLY A 115 -12.28 16.79 19.12
CA GLY A 115 -12.80 16.96 20.48
C GLY A 115 -11.97 17.87 21.39
N CYS A 116 -10.67 18.02 21.16
CA CYS A 116 -9.77 18.73 22.10
C CYS A 116 -9.07 19.96 21.51
N ALA A 117 -8.77 19.98 20.21
CA ALA A 117 -8.05 21.03 19.50
C ALA A 117 -8.92 21.78 18.47
N GLY A 118 -10.15 21.31 18.23
CA GLY A 118 -11.05 21.84 17.20
C GLY A 118 -10.93 21.07 15.88
N PRO A 119 -11.65 21.50 14.82
CA PRO A 119 -11.73 20.77 13.56
C PRO A 119 -10.37 20.34 13.01
N ALA A 120 -10.21 19.06 12.70
CA ALA A 120 -8.98 18.47 12.21
C ALA A 120 -9.19 17.64 10.93
N GLU A 121 -8.17 17.60 10.09
CA GLU A 121 -8.07 16.69 8.95
C GLU A 121 -6.80 15.86 9.12
N VAL A 122 -6.94 14.58 9.41
CA VAL A 122 -5.81 13.68 9.62
C VAL A 122 -5.66 12.77 8.41
N LEU A 123 -4.69 13.11 7.57
CA LEU A 123 -4.46 12.48 6.28
C LEU A 123 -3.37 11.42 6.40
N SER A 124 -3.74 10.15 6.17
CA SER A 124 -2.77 9.06 6.08
C SER A 124 -2.11 9.05 4.69
N PHE A 125 -0.79 9.15 4.68
CA PHE A 125 0.08 8.88 3.53
C PHE A 125 0.87 7.59 3.73
N GLY A 126 0.33 6.68 4.56
CA GLY A 126 0.96 5.40 4.86
C GLY A 126 0.93 4.43 3.67
N VAL A 127 2.05 3.75 3.42
CA VAL A 127 2.14 2.74 2.36
C VAL A 127 2.95 1.54 2.84
N SER A 128 2.36 0.34 2.79
CA SER A 128 3.01 -0.91 3.24
C SER A 128 4.40 -1.10 2.68
N GLY A 129 5.37 -1.27 3.59
CA GLY A 129 6.77 -1.54 3.30
C GLY A 129 7.57 -0.32 2.85
N TYR A 130 7.01 0.89 2.98
CA TYR A 130 7.79 2.12 2.93
C TYR A 130 8.69 2.18 4.15
N GLY A 131 9.93 2.58 3.94
CA GLY A 131 10.79 3.10 5.00
C GLY A 131 10.99 4.60 4.85
N THR A 132 11.69 5.20 5.82
CA THR A 132 11.95 6.66 5.90
C THR A 132 12.53 7.30 4.62
N ALA A 133 13.31 6.58 3.80
CA ALA A 133 13.77 7.09 2.50
C ALA A 133 12.61 7.34 1.52
N GLN A 134 11.64 6.42 1.45
CA GLN A 134 10.45 6.57 0.62
C GLN A 134 9.50 7.63 1.20
N GLU A 135 9.37 7.71 2.52
CA GLU A 135 8.59 8.75 3.19
C GLU A 135 9.13 10.15 2.90
N LEU A 136 10.46 10.33 2.92
CA LEU A 136 11.09 11.61 2.57
C LEU A 136 10.83 12.01 1.12
N LEU A 137 10.90 11.05 0.19
CA LEU A 137 10.58 11.29 -1.22
C LEU A 137 9.09 11.60 -1.40
N LEU A 138 8.21 10.84 -0.74
CA LEU A 138 6.77 11.04 -0.76
C LEU A 138 6.41 12.44 -0.25
N LEU A 139 7.05 12.87 0.84
CA LEU A 139 6.88 14.20 1.41
C LEU A 139 7.23 15.28 0.40
N ARG A 140 8.43 15.19 -0.19
CA ARG A 140 8.97 16.16 -1.15
C ARG A 140 8.16 16.26 -2.43
N GLU A 141 7.69 15.12 -2.95
CA GLU A 141 7.07 15.06 -4.27
C GLU A 141 5.55 15.25 -4.24
N ARG A 142 4.87 14.87 -3.16
CA ARG A 142 3.40 14.75 -3.14
C ARG A 142 2.76 15.46 -1.96
N VAL A 143 3.19 15.15 -0.74
CA VAL A 143 2.46 15.56 0.48
C VAL A 143 2.43 17.07 0.65
N TRP A 144 3.48 17.80 0.25
CA TRP A 144 3.48 19.25 0.34
C TRP A 144 2.35 19.93 -0.45
N ALA A 145 1.77 19.26 -1.45
CA ALA A 145 0.61 19.78 -2.17
C ALA A 145 -0.63 19.96 -1.27
N TRP A 146 -0.73 19.21 -0.17
CA TRP A 146 -1.79 19.34 0.84
C TRP A 146 -1.52 20.42 1.88
N GLN A 147 -0.34 21.06 1.86
CA GLN A 147 0.02 22.12 2.80
C GLN A 147 -0.29 21.76 4.27
N PRO A 148 0.16 20.60 4.79
CA PRO A 148 -0.14 20.24 6.17
C PRO A 148 0.47 21.23 7.16
N ASP A 149 -0.22 21.48 8.27
CA ASP A 149 0.31 22.25 9.40
C ASP A 149 1.30 21.42 10.23
N VAL A 150 1.06 20.10 10.28
CA VAL A 150 1.88 19.14 11.00
C VAL A 150 2.19 17.95 10.09
N VAL A 151 3.47 17.58 10.03
CA VAL A 151 3.91 16.31 9.43
C VAL A 151 4.31 15.38 10.57
N LEU A 152 3.61 14.26 10.71
CA LEU A 152 3.89 13.23 11.69
C LEU A 152 4.54 12.03 11.00
N VAL A 153 5.69 11.59 11.49
CA VAL A 153 6.36 10.36 11.02
C VAL A 153 6.03 9.25 12.00
N ALA A 154 5.25 8.27 11.55
CA ALA A 154 4.89 7.08 12.32
C ALA A 154 5.98 6.03 12.12
N PHE A 155 7.09 6.19 12.87
CA PHE A 155 8.28 5.36 12.75
C PHE A 155 8.07 3.93 13.26
N LEU A 156 8.43 2.93 12.45
CA LEU A 156 8.36 1.50 12.77
C LEU A 156 9.76 0.87 12.81
N THR A 157 10.19 0.43 13.99
CA THR A 157 11.47 -0.28 14.20
C THR A 157 11.51 -1.66 13.54
N GLY A 158 10.41 -2.10 12.91
CA GLY A 158 10.33 -3.37 12.18
C GLY A 158 10.87 -3.30 10.74
N ASN A 159 10.99 -2.10 10.15
CA ASN A 159 11.55 -1.93 8.81
C ASN A 159 12.28 -0.60 8.55
N ASP A 160 12.01 0.48 9.31
CA ASP A 160 12.49 1.81 8.93
C ASP A 160 14.01 1.98 8.96
N VAL A 161 14.72 1.27 9.84
CA VAL A 161 16.19 1.35 9.88
C VAL A 161 16.77 0.50 8.76
N SER A 162 16.30 -0.74 8.63
CA SER A 162 16.79 -1.71 7.66
C SER A 162 16.50 -1.30 6.21
N ASP A 163 15.38 -0.62 5.97
CA ASP A 163 14.98 -0.14 4.64
C ASP A 163 15.88 0.98 4.12
N ASN A 164 16.67 1.65 4.97
CA ASN A 164 17.63 2.68 4.53
C ASN A 164 18.87 2.12 3.82
N HIS A 165 19.07 0.80 3.82
CA HIS A 165 20.21 0.19 3.13
C HIS A 165 19.81 -1.09 2.37
N PRO A 166 20.12 -1.21 1.06
CA PRO A 166 19.67 -2.35 0.25
C PRO A 166 20.09 -3.73 0.80
N ALA A 167 21.26 -3.80 1.43
CA ALA A 167 21.76 -5.06 2.03
C ALA A 167 21.09 -5.44 3.37
N LEU A 168 20.44 -4.49 4.04
CA LEU A 168 19.76 -4.72 5.33
C LEU A 168 18.26 -4.88 5.14
N ARG A 169 17.70 -4.33 4.06
CA ARG A 169 16.29 -4.33 3.73
C ARG A 169 15.67 -5.72 3.82
N ILE A 170 14.74 -5.85 4.76
CA ILE A 170 14.02 -7.10 5.05
C ILE A 170 12.86 -7.29 4.07
N SER A 171 12.26 -6.18 3.65
CA SER A 171 11.15 -6.14 2.71
C SER A 171 11.66 -6.43 1.28
N GLY A 172 11.36 -7.61 0.75
CA GLY A 172 12.00 -8.09 -0.49
C GLY A 172 11.63 -7.39 -1.81
N ASP A 173 10.98 -6.22 -1.79
CA ASP A 173 10.74 -5.41 -3.00
C ASP A 173 11.79 -4.28 -3.03
N PRO A 174 12.59 -4.10 -4.10
CA PRO A 174 13.58 -3.03 -4.19
C PRO A 174 12.96 -1.63 -4.08
N ALA A 175 13.62 -0.73 -3.35
CA ALA A 175 13.15 0.62 -3.04
C ALA A 175 14.27 1.66 -3.19
N PRO A 176 13.95 2.95 -3.39
CA PRO A 176 14.94 4.02 -3.32
C PRO A 176 15.56 4.12 -1.93
N THR A 177 16.85 4.47 -1.87
CA THR A 177 17.58 4.73 -0.62
C THR A 177 18.37 6.02 -0.74
N PHE A 178 19.01 6.47 0.34
CA PHE A 178 19.93 7.62 0.31
C PHE A 178 21.32 7.21 0.77
N ARG A 179 22.34 7.66 0.05
CA ARG A 179 23.74 7.57 0.45
C ARG A 179 24.18 8.90 1.05
N LEU A 180 24.93 8.85 2.15
CA LEU A 180 25.51 10.04 2.75
C LEU A 180 26.87 10.34 2.09
N GLU A 181 26.91 11.35 1.23
CA GLU A 181 28.13 11.78 0.54
C GLU A 181 28.47 13.22 0.94
N ARG A 182 29.64 13.41 1.55
CA ARG A 182 30.14 14.74 1.99
C ARG A 182 29.13 15.53 2.84
N GLY A 183 28.37 14.83 3.69
CA GLY A 183 27.35 15.42 4.56
C GLY A 183 25.99 15.71 3.89
N ALA A 184 25.82 15.35 2.62
CA ALA A 184 24.55 15.47 1.90
C ALA A 184 23.94 14.10 1.62
N LEU A 185 22.61 14.01 1.69
CA LEU A 185 21.86 12.84 1.25
C LEU A 185 21.76 12.86 -0.28
N VAL A 186 22.36 11.86 -0.92
CA VAL A 186 22.29 11.64 -2.37
C VAL A 186 21.34 10.47 -2.63
N LEU A 187 20.32 10.70 -3.47
CA LEU A 187 19.35 9.67 -3.83
C LEU A 187 20.04 8.53 -4.60
N ASP A 188 19.76 7.30 -4.19
CA ASP A 188 20.08 6.09 -4.94
C ASP A 188 18.78 5.47 -5.48
N ASP A 189 18.58 5.61 -6.78
CA ASP A 189 17.43 5.10 -7.52
C ASP A 189 17.73 3.82 -8.32
N SER A 190 18.84 3.14 -8.01
CA SER A 190 19.27 1.89 -8.68
C SER A 190 18.24 0.76 -8.59
N PHE A 191 17.26 0.85 -7.69
CA PHE A 191 16.11 -0.06 -7.66
C PHE A 191 15.38 -0.17 -9.03
N ARG A 192 15.43 0.89 -9.84
CA ARG A 192 14.84 0.93 -11.20
C ARG A 192 15.49 -0.07 -12.15
N GLU A 193 16.75 -0.43 -11.92
CA GLU A 193 17.49 -1.40 -12.73
C GLU A 193 17.19 -2.86 -12.34
N SER A 194 16.58 -3.05 -11.15
CA SER A 194 16.23 -4.38 -10.66
C SER A 194 15.30 -5.12 -11.62
N ALA A 195 15.48 -6.43 -11.73
CA ALA A 195 14.62 -7.28 -12.55
C ALA A 195 13.15 -7.18 -12.10
N TRP A 196 12.93 -7.09 -10.78
CA TRP A 196 11.59 -6.92 -10.19
C TRP A 196 10.88 -5.67 -10.72
N TYR A 197 11.59 -4.53 -10.80
CA TYR A 197 11.04 -3.26 -11.24
C TYR A 197 10.79 -3.27 -12.75
N ARG A 198 11.81 -3.64 -13.54
CA ARG A 198 11.73 -3.64 -15.01
C ARG A 198 10.63 -4.58 -15.52
N GLU A 199 10.59 -5.81 -15.00
CA GLU A 199 9.56 -6.79 -15.41
C GLU A 199 8.15 -6.23 -15.16
N ARG A 200 7.95 -5.58 -14.01
CA ARG A 200 6.66 -4.95 -13.72
C ARG A 200 6.44 -3.79 -14.67
N ALA A 201 7.35 -2.82 -14.74
CA ALA A 201 7.21 -1.59 -15.54
C ALA A 201 6.86 -1.87 -17.01
N GLU A 202 7.48 -2.88 -17.61
CA GLU A 202 7.25 -3.27 -19.02
C GLU A 202 5.89 -3.97 -19.23
N ARG A 203 5.32 -4.60 -18.21
CA ARG A 203 4.06 -5.37 -18.29
C ARG A 203 2.81 -4.55 -17.96
N GLY A 204 2.86 -3.23 -18.10
CA GLY A 204 1.76 -2.32 -17.72
C GLY A 204 0.39 -2.70 -18.30
N PHE A 205 0.32 -3.10 -19.58
CA PHE A 205 -0.92 -3.57 -20.20
C PHE A 205 -1.49 -4.81 -19.51
N TRP A 206 -0.67 -5.84 -19.30
CA TRP A 206 -1.09 -7.09 -18.64
C TRP A 206 -1.50 -6.86 -17.19
N ARG A 207 -0.79 -5.98 -16.46
CA ARG A 207 -1.18 -5.61 -15.10
C ARG A 207 -2.51 -4.86 -15.06
N SER A 208 -2.77 -3.98 -16.04
CA SER A 208 -4.06 -3.30 -16.17
C SER A 208 -5.21 -4.29 -16.37
N LEU A 209 -4.99 -5.36 -17.14
CA LEU A 209 -5.96 -6.46 -17.27
C LEU A 209 -6.12 -7.24 -15.96
N GLN A 210 -5.02 -7.63 -15.29
CA GLN A 210 -5.08 -8.30 -13.99
C GLN A 210 -5.79 -7.46 -12.93
N ARG A 211 -5.64 -6.14 -12.96
CA ARG A 211 -6.39 -5.22 -12.09
C ARG A 211 -7.89 -5.26 -12.33
N ARG A 212 -8.37 -5.62 -13.53
CA ARG A 212 -9.81 -5.63 -13.87
C ARG A 212 -10.46 -7.02 -13.79
N SER A 213 -9.69 -8.10 -13.70
CA SER A 213 -10.21 -9.46 -13.59
C SER A 213 -9.59 -10.24 -12.43
N ARG A 214 -10.43 -10.67 -11.49
CA ARG A 214 -10.08 -11.55 -10.36
C ARG A 214 -9.60 -12.92 -10.84
N LEU A 215 -10.14 -13.44 -11.95
CA LEU A 215 -9.63 -14.67 -12.57
C LEU A 215 -8.16 -14.53 -12.93
N LEU A 216 -7.79 -13.43 -13.60
CA LEU A 216 -6.40 -13.17 -13.98
C LEU A 216 -5.50 -12.93 -12.75
N ARG A 217 -6.03 -12.37 -11.65
CA ARG A 217 -5.30 -12.25 -10.38
C ARG A 217 -5.00 -13.61 -9.76
N LEU A 218 -5.97 -14.53 -9.76
CA LEU A 218 -5.76 -15.87 -9.23
C LEU A 218 -4.75 -16.65 -10.06
N VAL A 219 -4.91 -16.66 -11.39
CA VAL A 219 -3.97 -17.34 -12.29
C VAL A 219 -2.55 -16.77 -12.13
N GLY A 220 -2.41 -15.45 -12.03
CA GLY A 220 -1.12 -14.79 -11.77
C GLY A 220 -0.60 -14.96 -10.33
N GLY A 221 -1.45 -15.39 -9.40
CA GLY A 221 -1.11 -15.66 -8.00
C GLY A 221 -0.73 -17.11 -7.71
N VAL A 222 -1.13 -18.05 -8.57
CA VAL A 222 -0.72 -19.47 -8.49
C VAL A 222 0.80 -19.56 -8.67
N GLY A 223 1.52 -19.95 -7.63
CA GLY A 223 2.99 -20.10 -7.64
C GLY A 223 3.76 -19.05 -6.82
N ARG A 224 3.08 -18.08 -6.19
CA ARG A 224 3.73 -17.21 -5.20
C ARG A 224 3.99 -18.02 -3.93
N THR A 225 5.26 -18.31 -3.65
CA THR A 225 5.69 -18.85 -2.37
C THR A 225 5.30 -17.89 -1.24
N PRO A 226 4.85 -18.40 -0.09
CA PRO A 226 4.70 -17.58 1.11
C PRO A 226 6.03 -16.86 1.35
N ARG A 227 6.00 -15.53 1.50
CA ARG A 227 7.19 -14.81 2.00
C ARG A 227 7.46 -15.38 3.38
N ALA A 228 8.70 -15.82 3.62
CA ALA A 228 9.10 -16.23 4.96
C ALA A 228 8.77 -15.09 5.94
N ARG A 229 8.26 -15.43 7.13
CA ARG A 229 8.11 -14.44 8.21
C ARG A 229 9.45 -13.73 8.37
N SER A 230 9.45 -12.41 8.23
CA SER A 230 10.63 -11.63 8.57
C SER A 230 10.95 -11.89 10.03
N ARG A 231 12.21 -12.20 10.32
CA ARG A 231 12.73 -11.90 11.65
C ARG A 231 12.79 -10.37 11.69
N GLY A 232 12.30 -9.76 12.78
CA GLY A 232 12.37 -8.31 12.99
C GLY A 232 13.80 -7.77 12.85
N GLU A 233 13.96 -6.46 12.91
CA GLU A 233 15.27 -5.83 12.71
C GLU A 233 16.33 -6.37 13.67
N LEU A 234 17.53 -6.65 13.13
CA LEU A 234 18.65 -7.11 13.95
C LEU A 234 19.07 -5.98 14.90
N GLY A 235 18.74 -6.12 16.18
CA GLY A 235 19.09 -5.17 17.24
C GLY A 235 17.92 -4.33 17.76
N LEU A 236 16.73 -4.45 17.18
CA LEU A 236 15.50 -3.84 17.68
C LEU A 236 14.42 -4.93 17.80
N SER A 237 13.91 -5.13 19.00
CA SER A 237 12.89 -6.16 19.26
C SER A 237 11.52 -5.63 18.91
N ASP A 238 10.75 -6.35 18.08
CA ASP A 238 9.33 -6.05 17.82
C ASP A 238 8.46 -6.18 19.10
N GLU A 239 8.99 -6.75 20.19
CA GLU A 239 8.31 -6.83 21.49
C GLU A 239 7.99 -5.46 22.09
N ILE A 240 8.65 -4.37 21.64
CA ILE A 240 8.26 -3.00 21.96
C ILE A 240 6.79 -2.70 21.62
N TYR A 241 6.23 -3.39 20.63
CA TYR A 241 4.83 -3.24 20.21
C TYR A 241 3.87 -4.22 20.88
N ALA A 242 4.38 -5.15 21.69
CA ALA A 242 3.55 -6.08 22.44
C ALA A 242 3.03 -5.44 23.74
N PRO A 243 1.93 -5.96 24.33
CA PRO A 243 1.54 -5.56 25.67
C PRO A 243 2.71 -5.66 26.65
N PRO A 244 2.81 -4.73 27.61
CA PRO A 244 3.81 -4.74 28.68
C PRO A 244 4.00 -6.14 29.28
N ALA A 245 5.20 -6.72 29.15
CA ALA A 245 5.49 -8.01 29.75
C ALA A 245 5.66 -7.95 31.28
N THR A 246 5.79 -6.74 31.83
CA THR A 246 6.00 -6.50 33.26
C THR A 246 5.26 -5.25 33.72
N VAL A 247 4.91 -5.20 35.01
CA VAL A 247 4.21 -4.09 35.67
C VAL A 247 4.95 -2.75 35.53
N ALA A 248 6.27 -2.77 35.32
CA ALA A 248 7.07 -1.55 35.11
C ALA A 248 6.74 -0.81 33.80
N TRP A 249 6.02 -1.46 32.89
CA TRP A 249 5.62 -0.94 31.59
C TRP A 249 4.09 -0.76 31.46
N GLU A 250 3.33 -1.01 32.53
CA GLU A 250 1.89 -0.70 32.59
C GLU A 250 1.72 0.78 33.04
N GLU A 251 1.18 1.64 32.16
CA GLU A 251 0.74 3.00 32.49
C GLU A 251 -0.62 3.02 33.20
#